data_AF-A0A914C701-F1
#
_entry.id   AF-A0A914C701-F1
#
_cell.length_a   1.000
_cell.length_b   1.000
_cell.length_c   1.000
_cell.angle_alpha   90.00
_cell.angle_beta   90.00
_cell.angle_gamma   90.00
#
_symmetry.space_group_name_H-M   'P 1'
#
loop_
_entity.id
_entity.type
_entity.pdbx_description
1 polymer ?
#
loop_
_entity_poly.entity_id
_entity_poly.type
_entity_poly.pdbx_seq_one_letter_code
_entity_poly.pdbx_strand_id
1 'polypeptide(L)'
;MLTIEGKYIGSTFHKGEDKTLHHIWDFTSAVFYSMTVCTAIGYGAITCSTTWGKALTIVYASIGIPLMLVVLSDIGGLLTVLFTKVYALCLKVYKIIRRKVSGQSEQQQEENSAELPMLLSIGILVVYLILCSCIVAFLDYENDKYQSLSFGDSLYFCFISMSTIGFGDVMPNNIQVSLDL
;
A
#
# COMPACT_ATOMS: atom_id res chain seq x y z
N MET A 1 -19.54 23.55 15.49
CA MET A 1 -18.72 22.60 14.69
C MET A 1 -17.79 21.92 15.66
N LEU A 2 -18.03 20.65 15.95
CA LEU A 2 -17.30 19.91 16.99
C LEU A 2 -15.93 19.51 16.43
N THR A 3 -14.88 19.55 17.24
CA THR A 3 -13.49 19.22 16.87
C THR A 3 -13.32 17.84 16.21
N ILE A 4 -14.31 16.97 16.37
CA ILE A 4 -14.38 15.63 15.80
C ILE A 4 -14.77 15.66 14.32
N GLU A 5 -15.59 16.62 13.88
CA GLU A 5 -16.02 16.78 12.48
C GLU A 5 -14.85 17.21 11.59
N GLY A 6 -13.95 18.04 12.13
CA GLY A 6 -12.75 18.52 11.43
C GLY A 6 -11.79 17.42 10.97
N LYS A 7 -11.76 16.28 11.69
CA LYS A 7 -10.85 15.17 11.43
C LYS A 7 -11.27 14.31 10.23
N TYR A 8 -12.54 14.35 9.84
CA TYR A 8 -13.10 13.51 8.77
C TYR A 8 -13.55 14.30 7.53
N ILE A 9 -13.19 15.59 7.45
CA ILE A 9 -13.42 16.44 6.29
C ILE A 9 -12.60 15.86 5.13
N GLY A 10 -13.27 15.21 4.18
CA GLY A 10 -12.64 14.56 3.03
C GLY A 10 -12.98 13.07 2.88
N SER A 11 -13.35 12.40 3.97
CA SER A 11 -13.83 11.00 3.97
C SER A 11 -15.08 10.80 3.08
N THR A 12 -15.33 9.57 2.64
CA THR A 12 -16.52 9.23 1.83
C THR A 12 -17.84 9.67 2.46
N PHE A 13 -17.92 9.74 3.79
CA PHE A 13 -19.11 10.16 4.53
C PHE A 13 -19.44 11.66 4.36
N HIS A 14 -18.45 12.55 4.26
CA HIS A 14 -18.69 14.01 4.11
C HIS A 14 -18.88 14.47 2.66
N LYS A 15 -18.47 13.66 1.68
CA LYS A 15 -18.67 13.96 0.24
C LYS A 15 -20.12 13.85 -0.24
N GLY A 16 -21.04 13.38 0.61
CA GLY A 16 -22.48 13.33 0.30
C GLY A 16 -23.17 14.70 0.23
N GLU A 17 -22.61 15.72 0.89
CA GLU A 17 -23.24 17.06 1.01
C GLU A 17 -22.67 18.12 0.06
N ASP A 18 -21.37 18.11 -0.24
CA ASP A 18 -20.75 19.12 -1.12
C ASP A 18 -20.66 18.69 -2.59
N LYS A 19 -21.70 19.00 -3.35
CA LYS A 19 -21.74 18.87 -4.83
C LYS A 19 -20.84 19.87 -5.58
N THR A 20 -20.10 20.73 -4.87
CA THR A 20 -19.30 21.84 -5.41
C THR A 20 -17.83 21.49 -5.65
N LEU A 21 -17.42 20.23 -5.41
CA LEU A 21 -16.05 19.75 -5.66
C LEU A 21 -15.77 19.61 -7.17
N HIS A 22 -15.62 20.73 -7.87
CA HIS A 22 -15.38 20.81 -9.32
C HIS A 22 -14.02 20.22 -9.77
N HIS A 23 -13.17 19.76 -8.85
CA HIS A 23 -11.83 19.19 -9.08
C HIS A 23 -11.72 17.67 -8.82
N ILE A 24 -12.83 16.91 -8.80
CA ILE A 24 -12.76 15.46 -8.53
C ILE A 24 -12.02 14.69 -9.65
N TRP A 25 -12.02 15.19 -10.89
CA TRP A 25 -11.58 14.47 -12.09
C TRP A 25 -10.41 15.14 -12.82
N ASP A 26 -9.32 15.38 -12.09
CA ASP A 26 -8.03 15.73 -12.68
C ASP A 26 -7.27 14.47 -13.11
N PHE A 27 -6.22 14.61 -13.91
CA PHE A 27 -5.45 13.45 -14.43
C PHE A 27 -4.93 12.54 -13.29
N THR A 28 -4.34 13.13 -12.25
CA THR A 28 -3.82 12.39 -11.09
C THR A 28 -4.93 11.63 -10.35
N SER A 29 -6.10 12.25 -10.17
CA SER A 29 -7.22 11.63 -9.48
C SER A 29 -7.89 10.54 -10.34
N ALA A 30 -7.90 10.70 -11.67
CA ALA A 30 -8.33 9.69 -12.63
C ALA A 30 -7.39 8.47 -12.66
N VAL A 31 -6.07 8.67 -12.59
CA VAL A 31 -5.09 7.58 -12.46
C VAL A 31 -5.27 6.86 -11.13
N PHE A 32 -5.47 7.59 -10.03
CA PHE A 32 -5.78 6.99 -8.72
C PHE A 32 -7.09 6.17 -8.75
N TYR A 33 -8.15 6.70 -9.36
CA TYR A 33 -9.39 5.97 -9.58
C TYR A 33 -9.15 4.67 -10.37
N SER A 34 -8.42 4.76 -11.48
CA SER A 34 -8.08 3.60 -12.31
C SER A 34 -7.28 2.53 -11.55
N MET A 35 -6.28 2.94 -10.76
CA MET A 35 -5.47 2.05 -9.92
C MET A 35 -6.30 1.36 -8.85
N THR A 36 -7.18 2.09 -8.16
CA THR A 36 -8.01 1.52 -7.08
C THR A 36 -9.08 0.56 -7.61
N VAL A 37 -9.55 0.75 -8.84
CA VAL A 37 -10.46 -0.20 -9.51
C VAL A 37 -9.72 -1.46 -9.94
N CYS A 38 -8.54 -1.35 -10.57
CA CYS A 38 -7.82 -2.55 -11.03
C CYS A 38 -7.26 -3.38 -9.87
N THR A 39 -6.82 -2.74 -8.78
CA THR A 39 -6.36 -3.40 -7.55
C THR A 39 -7.51 -3.91 -6.67
N ALA A 40 -8.76 -3.62 -7.04
CA ALA A 40 -9.96 -3.95 -6.27
C ALA A 40 -9.99 -3.37 -4.83
N ILE A 41 -9.24 -2.30 -4.55
CA ILE A 41 -9.29 -1.61 -3.25
C ILE A 41 -10.59 -0.80 -3.13
N GLY A 42 -10.90 0.02 -4.14
CA GLY A 42 -12.20 0.69 -4.26
C GLY A 42 -12.66 1.58 -3.08
N TYR A 43 -11.86 2.56 -2.64
CA TYR A 43 -12.22 3.45 -1.51
C TYR A 43 -13.54 4.21 -1.64
N GLY A 44 -14.12 4.35 -2.84
CA GLY A 44 -15.37 5.09 -3.05
C GLY A 44 -15.25 6.62 -2.96
N ALA A 45 -14.05 7.15 -2.69
CA ALA A 45 -13.80 8.60 -2.63
C ALA A 45 -13.96 9.32 -3.98
N ILE A 46 -13.73 8.61 -5.08
CA ILE A 46 -13.94 9.04 -6.46
C ILE A 46 -14.80 7.96 -7.11
N THR A 47 -15.99 8.31 -7.58
CA THR A 47 -16.91 7.36 -8.20
C THR A 47 -17.56 7.95 -9.43
N CYS A 48 -17.81 7.11 -10.43
CA CYS A 48 -18.57 7.51 -11.60
C CYS A 48 -20.06 7.63 -11.24
N SER A 49 -20.58 8.85 -11.23
CA SER A 49 -22.01 9.09 -10.98
C SER A 49 -22.88 8.84 -12.22
N THR A 50 -22.29 8.90 -13.42
CA THR A 50 -23.00 8.74 -14.70
C THR A 50 -23.28 7.27 -15.03
N THR A 51 -24.43 7.00 -15.66
CA THR A 51 -24.80 5.63 -16.09
C THR A 51 -23.77 5.02 -17.03
N TRP A 52 -23.30 5.81 -18.00
CA TRP A 52 -22.26 5.38 -18.94
C TRP A 52 -20.90 5.17 -18.28
N GLY A 53 -20.51 6.03 -17.34
CA GLY A 53 -19.27 5.85 -16.58
C GLY A 53 -19.28 4.54 -15.78
N LYS A 54 -20.39 4.24 -15.10
CA LYS A 54 -20.57 2.97 -14.38
C LYS A 54 -20.45 1.76 -15.32
N ALA A 55 -21.07 1.81 -16.50
CA ALA A 55 -20.97 0.74 -17.49
C ALA A 55 -19.53 0.51 -17.96
N LEU A 56 -18.77 1.58 -18.21
CA LEU A 56 -17.36 1.49 -18.59
C LEU A 56 -16.49 0.93 -17.45
N THR A 57 -16.73 1.35 -16.19
CA THR A 57 -16.03 0.80 -15.02
C THR A 57 -16.24 -0.70 -14.88
N ILE A 58 -17.45 -1.21 -15.16
CA ILE A 58 -17.73 -2.66 -15.12
C ILE A 58 -16.86 -3.41 -16.13
N VAL A 59 -16.79 -2.93 -17.37
CA VAL A 59 -15.96 -3.55 -18.42
C VAL A 59 -14.48 -3.47 -18.06
N TYR A 60 -14.03 -2.31 -17.57
CA TYR A 60 -12.65 -2.09 -17.14
C TYR A 60 -12.26 -3.03 -15.98
N ALA A 61 -13.08 -3.14 -14.94
CA ALA A 61 -12.82 -4.00 -13.78
C ALA A 61 -12.80 -5.49 -14.16
N SER A 62 -13.67 -5.92 -15.08
CA SER A 62 -13.75 -7.31 -15.52
C SER A 62 -12.46 -7.81 -16.17
N ILE A 63 -11.70 -6.93 -16.83
CA ILE A 63 -10.41 -7.24 -17.45
C ILE A 63 -9.26 -6.91 -16.49
N GLY A 64 -9.36 -5.79 -15.79
CA GLY A 64 -8.30 -5.27 -14.92
C GLY A 64 -8.02 -6.14 -13.71
N ILE A 65 -9.06 -6.64 -13.02
CA ILE A 65 -8.87 -7.45 -11.80
C ILE A 65 -8.12 -8.76 -12.11
N PRO A 66 -8.51 -9.58 -13.13
CA PRO A 66 -7.75 -10.77 -13.50
C PRO A 66 -6.31 -10.45 -13.90
N LEU A 67 -6.10 -9.38 -14.68
CA LEU A 67 -4.77 -8.97 -15.11
C LEU A 67 -3.89 -8.59 -13.90
N MET A 68 -4.43 -7.86 -12.93
CA MET A 68 -3.71 -7.49 -11.71
C MET A 68 -3.36 -8.70 -10.86
N LEU A 69 -4.21 -9.73 -10.79
CA LEU A 69 -3.89 -10.98 -10.10
C LEU A 69 -2.72 -11.73 -10.76
N VAL A 70 -2.66 -11.75 -12.10
CA VAL A 70 -1.53 -12.33 -12.84
C VAL A 70 -0.25 -11.56 -12.55
N VAL A 71 -0.30 -10.23 -12.64
CA VAL A 71 0.86 -9.37 -12.34
C VAL A 71 1.33 -9.56 -10.90
N LEU A 72 0.42 -9.67 -9.94
CA LEU A 72 0.76 -9.90 -8.53
C LEU A 72 1.44 -11.27 -8.33
N SER A 73 1.00 -12.30 -9.05
CA SER A 73 1.65 -13.62 -9.04
C SER A 73 3.10 -13.55 -9.55
N ASP A 74 3.32 -12.85 -10.67
CA ASP A 74 4.65 -12.71 -11.27
C ASP A 74 5.60 -11.90 -10.37
N ILE A 75 5.11 -10.78 -9.82
CA ILE A 75 5.86 -9.96 -8.86
C ILE A 75 6.17 -10.76 -7.59
N GLY A 76 5.20 -11.53 -7.07
CA GLY A 76 5.39 -12.40 -5.91
C GLY A 76 6.48 -13.45 -6.13
N GLY A 77 6.54 -14.03 -7.33
CA GLY A 77 7.61 -14.93 -7.75
C GLY A 77 8.99 -14.24 -7.75
N LEU A 78 9.08 -13.05 -8.36
CA LEU A 78 10.31 -12.25 -8.38
C LEU A 78 10.79 -11.88 -6.97
N LEU A 79 9.88 -11.46 -6.09
CA LEU A 79 10.17 -11.13 -4.69
C LEU A 79 10.67 -12.36 -3.93
N THR A 80 10.05 -13.52 -4.14
CA THR A 80 10.49 -14.78 -3.51
C THR A 80 11.93 -15.14 -3.88
N VAL A 81 12.29 -15.00 -5.17
CA VAL A 81 13.66 -15.25 -5.63
C VAL A 81 14.64 -14.23 -5.05
N LEU A 82 14.27 -12.95 -5.00
CA LEU A 82 15.09 -11.89 -4.38
C LEU A 82 15.33 -12.17 -2.89
N PHE A 83 14.28 -12.46 -2.13
CA PHE A 83 14.38 -12.75 -0.70
C PHE A 83 15.21 -14.00 -0.44
N THR A 84 15.05 -15.06 -1.24
CA THR A 84 15.86 -16.27 -1.13
C THR A 84 17.35 -15.98 -1.37
N LYS A 85 17.68 -15.15 -2.37
CA LYS A 85 19.07 -14.75 -2.64
C LYS A 85 19.66 -13.94 -1.49
N VAL A 86 18.93 -12.95 -0.97
CA VAL A 86 19.36 -12.14 0.18
C VAL A 86 19.55 -13.00 1.42
N TYR A 87 18.58 -13.87 1.74
CA TYR A 87 18.66 -14.80 2.86
C TYR A 87 19.86 -15.75 2.75
N ALA A 88 20.08 -16.34 1.56
CA ALA A 88 21.22 -17.20 1.30
C ALA A 88 22.56 -16.45 1.43
N LEU A 89 22.62 -15.19 1.00
CA LEU A 89 23.80 -14.35 1.18
C LEU A 89 24.05 -14.03 2.65
N CYS A 90 23.03 -13.68 3.42
CA CYS A 90 23.12 -13.45 4.86
C CYS A 90 23.60 -14.71 5.60
N LEU A 91 23.07 -15.89 5.28
CA LEU A 91 23.53 -17.15 5.86
C LEU A 91 24.98 -17.48 5.50
N LYS A 92 25.39 -17.22 4.25
CA LYS A 92 26.79 -17.40 3.82
C LYS A 92 27.72 -16.49 4.63
N VAL A 93 27.39 -15.21 4.76
CA VAL A 93 28.16 -14.24 5.57
C VAL A 93 28.21 -14.68 7.04
N TYR A 94 27.07 -15.07 7.61
CA TYR A 94 26.98 -15.58 8.98
C TYR A 94 27.87 -16.82 9.21
N LYS A 95 27.84 -17.79 8.28
CA LYS A 95 28.71 -18.97 8.33
C LYS A 95 30.19 -18.59 8.21
N ILE A 96 30.55 -17.65 7.33
CA ILE A 96 31.95 -17.18 7.18
C ILE A 96 32.44 -16.53 8.49
N ILE A 97 31.64 -15.66 9.10
CA ILE A 97 31.97 -15.00 10.38
C ILE A 97 32.12 -16.04 11.49
N ARG A 98 31.19 -17.00 11.61
CA ARG A 98 31.23 -18.06 12.62
C ARG A 98 32.44 -18.99 12.44
N ARG A 99 32.79 -19.34 11.20
CA ARG A 99 33.99 -20.13 10.87
C ARG A 99 35.28 -19.44 11.33
N LYS A 100 35.37 -18.12 11.17
CA LYS A 100 36.54 -17.32 11.57
C LYS A 100 36.72 -17.24 13.09
N VAL A 101 35.63 -17.38 13.86
CA VAL A 101 35.64 -17.35 15.32
C VAL A 101 35.84 -18.74 15.95
N SER A 102 35.37 -19.83 15.32
CA SER A 102 35.25 -21.13 16.00
C SER A 102 36.32 -22.19 15.68
N GLY A 103 37.18 -22.02 14.69
CA GLY A 103 38.38 -22.89 14.51
C GLY A 103 38.21 -24.42 14.49
N GLN A 104 37.00 -24.98 14.32
CA GLN A 104 36.77 -26.43 14.30
C GLN A 104 35.80 -26.88 13.20
N SER A 105 36.14 -28.06 12.69
CA SER A 105 35.75 -28.66 11.42
C SER A 105 34.28 -29.07 11.32
N GLU A 106 33.87 -29.09 10.06
CA GLU A 106 32.59 -29.45 9.49
C GLU A 106 32.16 -30.87 9.86
N GLN A 107 30.93 -31.03 10.37
CA GLN A 107 30.01 -32.11 9.98
C GLN A 107 28.64 -31.88 10.61
N GLN A 108 27.60 -32.20 9.84
CA GLN A 108 26.18 -32.10 10.18
C GLN A 108 25.63 -30.67 10.32
N GLN A 109 25.57 -29.96 9.19
CA GLN A 109 24.36 -29.20 8.94
C GLN A 109 23.65 -29.92 7.82
N GLU A 110 22.94 -30.95 8.25
CA GLU A 110 21.88 -31.59 7.51
C GLU A 110 21.05 -30.51 6.82
N GLU A 111 20.62 -30.89 5.64
CA GLU A 111 19.68 -30.27 4.74
C GLU A 111 18.38 -29.91 5.47
N ASN A 112 18.44 -28.97 6.42
CA ASN A 112 17.32 -28.07 6.65
C ASN A 112 17.27 -27.26 5.37
N SER A 113 16.53 -27.81 4.40
CA SER A 113 15.87 -27.08 3.33
C SER A 113 15.67 -25.67 3.85
N ALA A 114 16.40 -24.73 3.25
CA ALA A 114 16.37 -23.33 3.65
C ALA A 114 15.00 -22.75 3.24
N GLU A 115 13.94 -23.31 3.80
CA GLU A 115 12.59 -22.80 3.73
C GLU A 115 12.64 -21.49 4.51
N LEU A 116 12.33 -20.39 3.83
CA LEU A 116 12.22 -19.09 4.48
C LEU A 116 11.29 -19.28 5.69
N PRO A 117 11.76 -19.03 6.93
CA PRO A 117 10.90 -19.20 8.08
C PRO A 117 9.72 -18.24 7.91
N MET A 118 8.50 -18.75 8.01
CA MET A 118 7.26 -17.98 7.83
C MET A 118 7.27 -16.67 8.66
N LEU A 119 7.94 -16.70 9.81
CA LEU A 119 8.17 -15.54 10.68
C LEU A 119 8.94 -14.40 9.99
N LEU A 120 9.90 -14.70 9.13
CA LEU A 120 10.68 -13.70 8.39
C LEU A 120 9.80 -12.99 7.35
N SER A 121 8.93 -13.71 6.64
CA SER A 121 7.96 -13.11 5.73
C SER A 121 6.97 -12.20 6.46
N ILE A 122 6.48 -12.63 7.63
CA ILE A 122 5.62 -11.79 8.49
C ILE A 122 6.37 -10.54 8.97
N GLY A 123 7.64 -10.69 9.38
CA GLY A 123 8.48 -9.57 9.79
C GLY A 123 8.70 -8.55 8.68
N ILE A 124 8.97 -9.01 7.45
CA ILE A 124 9.09 -8.12 6.27
C ILE A 124 7.79 -7.35 6.03
N LEU A 125 6.63 -8.01 6.13
CA LEU A 125 5.34 -7.36 5.96
C LEU A 125 5.10 -6.28 7.01
N VAL A 126 5.43 -6.53 8.28
CA VAL A 126 5.32 -5.53 9.36
C VAL A 126 6.24 -4.35 9.11
N VAL A 127 7.50 -4.58 8.72
CA VAL A 127 8.44 -3.51 8.36
C VAL A 127 7.92 -2.71 7.18
N TYR A 128 7.41 -3.37 6.14
CA TYR A 128 6.81 -2.71 4.98
C TYR A 128 5.64 -1.81 5.38
N LEU A 129 4.72 -2.30 6.22
CA LEU A 129 3.59 -1.50 6.70
C LEU A 129 4.05 -0.28 7.50
N ILE A 130 5.03 -0.43 8.40
CA ILE A 130 5.59 0.70 9.17
C ILE A 130 6.23 1.71 8.23
N LEU A 131 7.03 1.27 7.25
CA LEU A 131 7.67 2.16 6.28
C LEU A 131 6.64 2.94 5.46
N CYS A 132 5.62 2.27 4.91
CA CYS A 132 4.53 2.93 4.20
C CYS A 132 3.79 3.94 5.08
N SER A 133 3.53 3.59 6.34
CA SER A 133 2.85 4.47 7.30
C SER A 133 3.67 5.72 7.61
N CYS A 134 4.99 5.57 7.77
CA CYS A 134 5.90 6.70 7.94
C CYS A 134 5.91 7.60 6.71
N ILE A 135 5.95 7.03 5.50
CA ILE A 135 5.94 7.78 4.25
C ILE A 135 4.62 8.56 4.11
N VAL A 136 3.48 7.91 4.31
CA VAL A 136 2.17 8.56 4.23
C VAL A 136 2.04 9.68 5.26
N ALA A 137 2.39 9.41 6.53
CA ALA A 137 2.35 10.43 7.58
C ALA A 137 3.26 11.62 7.27
N PHE A 138 4.46 11.36 6.72
CA PHE A 138 5.39 12.42 6.33
C PHE A 138 4.88 13.26 5.17
N LEU A 139 4.42 12.62 4.09
CA LEU A 139 3.91 13.31 2.91
C LEU A 139 2.64 14.11 3.25
N ASP A 140 1.75 13.55 4.04
CA ASP A 140 0.51 14.23 4.44
C ASP A 140 0.80 15.42 5.38
N TYR A 141 1.80 15.30 6.26
CA TYR A 141 2.29 16.40 7.09
C TYR A 141 2.90 17.55 6.26
N GLU A 142 3.60 17.26 5.17
CA GLU A 142 4.11 18.30 4.27
C GLU A 142 3.01 19.01 3.48
N ASN A 143 1.93 18.31 3.13
CA ASN A 143 0.82 18.88 2.35
C ASN A 143 -0.08 19.80 3.18
N ASP A 144 -0.53 19.36 4.37
CA ASP A 144 -1.33 20.20 5.26
C ASP A 144 -1.05 19.90 6.73
N LYS A 145 -0.29 20.79 7.36
CA LYS A 145 0.12 20.69 8.76
C LYS A 145 -1.05 20.69 9.75
N TYR A 146 -2.22 21.22 9.37
CA TYR A 146 -3.37 21.37 10.27
C TYR A 146 -4.37 20.21 10.16
N GLN A 147 -4.38 19.49 9.03
CA GLN A 147 -5.23 18.30 8.81
C GLN A 147 -4.45 16.99 8.65
N SER A 148 -3.15 16.97 8.98
CA SER A 148 -2.32 15.77 8.81
C SER A 148 -2.81 14.55 9.62
N LEU A 149 -2.73 13.38 8.99
CA LEU A 149 -3.01 12.09 9.59
C LEU A 149 -1.99 11.76 10.69
N SER A 150 -2.49 11.26 11.83
CA SER A 150 -1.62 10.69 12.84
C SER A 150 -0.93 9.43 12.31
N PHE A 151 0.19 9.02 12.93
CA PHE A 151 0.86 7.76 12.54
C PHE A 151 -0.08 6.54 12.66
N GLY A 152 -0.94 6.51 13.68
CA GLY A 152 -1.91 5.43 13.86
C GLY A 152 -2.96 5.39 12.74
N ASP A 153 -3.46 6.56 12.32
CA ASP A 153 -4.41 6.68 11.22
C ASP A 153 -3.73 6.32 9.87
N SER A 154 -2.46 6.68 9.69
CA SER A 154 -1.66 6.31 8.52
C SER A 154 -1.38 4.80 8.44
N LEU A 155 -1.12 4.16 9.58
CA LEU A 155 -0.97 2.71 9.68
C LEU A 155 -2.28 1.97 9.40
N TYR A 156 -3.37 2.46 9.96
CA TYR A 156 -4.72 1.98 9.66
C TYR A 156 -5.02 2.07 8.16
N PHE A 157 -4.78 3.24 7.56
CA PHE A 157 -4.94 3.45 6.12
C PHE A 157 -4.09 2.45 5.31
N CYS A 158 -2.79 2.33 5.60
CA CYS A 158 -1.90 1.41 4.87
C CYS A 158 -2.36 -0.04 4.98
N PHE A 159 -2.78 -0.49 6.16
CA PHE A 159 -3.27 -1.86 6.37
C PHE A 159 -4.56 -2.14 5.59
N ILE A 160 -5.57 -1.27 5.70
CA ILE A 160 -6.85 -1.40 4.99
C ILE A 160 -6.67 -1.34 3.47
N SER A 161 -5.69 -0.57 3.01
CA SER A 161 -5.33 -0.45 1.59
C SER A 161 -4.63 -1.71 1.05
N MET A 162 -3.60 -2.17 1.76
CA MET A 162 -2.81 -3.35 1.36
C MET A 162 -3.59 -4.65 1.44
N SER A 163 -4.52 -4.75 2.39
CA SER A 163 -5.46 -5.88 2.50
C SER A 163 -6.61 -5.80 1.49
N THR A 164 -6.65 -4.75 0.65
CA THR A 164 -7.72 -4.50 -0.34
C THR A 164 -9.12 -4.36 0.26
N ILE A 165 -9.23 -4.02 1.56
CA ILE A 165 -10.52 -3.78 2.22
C ILE A 165 -11.09 -2.42 1.79
N GLY A 166 -10.24 -1.39 1.76
CA GLY A 166 -10.56 -0.10 1.15
C GLY A 166 -11.80 0.64 1.68
N PHE A 167 -11.96 0.80 3.00
CA PHE A 167 -13.12 1.51 3.56
C PHE A 167 -13.28 2.97 3.10
N GLY A 168 -12.17 3.67 2.83
CA GLY A 168 -12.19 5.05 2.34
C GLY A 168 -12.66 6.09 3.37
N ASP A 169 -12.68 5.71 4.64
CA ASP A 169 -13.00 6.52 5.81
C ASP A 169 -11.82 7.40 6.25
N VAL A 170 -10.60 6.88 6.15
CA VAL A 170 -9.34 7.59 6.39
C VAL A 170 -8.51 7.53 5.12
N MET A 171 -8.01 8.68 4.64
CA MET A 171 -7.08 8.76 3.51
C MET A 171 -6.34 10.10 3.58
N PRO A 172 -5.10 10.17 3.05
CA PRO A 172 -4.36 11.43 2.99
C PRO A 172 -5.09 12.43 2.10
N ASN A 173 -4.90 13.71 2.39
CA ASN A 173 -5.55 14.77 1.63
C ASN A 173 -5.04 14.78 0.18
N ASN A 174 -5.96 14.96 -0.77
CA ASN A 174 -5.63 15.02 -2.18
C ASN A 174 -4.58 16.10 -2.42
N ILE A 175 -3.55 15.75 -3.19
CA ILE A 175 -2.57 16.70 -3.72
C ILE A 175 -3.34 17.71 -4.59
N GLN A 176 -3.65 18.87 -4.05
CA GLN A 176 -3.95 20.03 -4.86
C GLN A 176 -2.61 20.52 -5.40
N VAL A 177 -2.11 19.89 -6.48
CA VAL A 177 -1.08 20.58 -7.27
C VAL A 177 -1.81 21.72 -7.98
N SER A 178 -1.93 22.85 -7.30
CA SER A 178 -2.18 24.13 -7.94
C SER A 178 -0.97 24.40 -8.83
N LEU A 179 -1.00 23.90 -10.06
CA LEU A 179 -0.20 24.48 -11.12
C LEU A 179 -0.83 25.84 -11.40
N ASP A 180 -0.41 26.83 -10.62
CA ASP A 180 -0.57 28.24 -10.96
C ASP A 180 0.21 28.46 -12.26
N LEU A 181 -0.48 28.36 -13.39
CA LEU A 181 0.00 28.72 -14.72
C LEU A 181 -1.01 29.65 -15.39
#